data_AF-A0A498G568-F1
#
_entry.id   AF-A0A498G568-F1
#
_cell.length_a   1.000
_cell.length_b   1.000
_cell.length_c   1.000
_cell.angle_alpha   90.00
_cell.angle_beta   90.00
_cell.angle_gamma   90.00
#
_symmetry.space_group_name_H-M   'P 1'
#
loop_
_entity.id
_entity.type
_entity.pdbx_description
1 polymer ?
#
loop_
_entity_poly.entity_id
_entity_poly.type
_entity_poly.pdbx_seq_one_letter_code
_entity_poly.pdbx_strand_id
1 'polypeptide(L)'
;MQRRLSIALIALLVIFTPALILVATLEALFLLGEITLTDISALEFIELYLLDLALLVLFVVAVYQITKYVVGEQLPAPLTETETEERPVDDESSD
;
A
#
# COMPACT_ATOMS: atom_id res chain seq x y z
N MET A 1 3.74 -8.14 23.80
CA MET A 1 3.29 -9.31 22.99
C MET A 1 2.31 -8.90 21.89
N GLN A 2 1.32 -8.06 22.19
CA GLN A 2 0.29 -7.59 21.23
C GLN A 2 0.86 -7.00 19.93
N ARG A 3 1.85 -6.10 19.99
CA ARG A 3 2.48 -5.51 18.79
C ARG A 3 3.11 -6.54 17.84
N ARG A 4 3.68 -7.64 18.37
CA ARG A 4 4.27 -8.72 17.56
C ARG A 4 3.19 -9.57 16.90
N LEU A 5 2.10 -9.82 17.62
CA LEU A 5 0.92 -10.52 17.09
C LEU A 5 0.27 -9.72 15.96
N SER A 6 0.10 -8.41 16.12
CA SER A 6 -0.49 -7.54 15.10
C SER A 6 0.34 -7.52 13.81
N ILE A 7 1.67 -7.42 13.92
CA ILE A 7 2.57 -7.45 12.76
C ILE A 7 2.48 -8.82 12.05
N ALA A 8 2.47 -9.92 12.81
CA ALA A 8 2.31 -11.25 12.24
C ALA A 8 0.95 -11.40 11.53
N LEU A 9 -0.12 -10.86 12.11
CA LEU A 9 -1.46 -10.87 11.51
C LEU A 9 -1.52 -10.06 10.22
N ILE A 10 -0.88 -8.89 10.18
CA ILE A 10 -0.80 -8.05 8.98
C ILE A 10 0.00 -8.76 7.90
N ALA A 11 1.17 -9.33 8.23
CA ALA A 11 1.97 -10.10 7.29
C ALA A 11 1.19 -11.31 6.75
N LEU A 12 0.48 -12.01 7.63
CA LEU A 12 -0.40 -13.11 7.24
C LEU A 12 -1.50 -12.62 6.30
N LEU A 13 -2.21 -11.53 6.65
CA LEU A 13 -3.27 -10.94 5.84
C LEU A 13 -2.74 -10.56 4.45
N VAL A 14 -1.56 -9.95 4.35
CA VAL A 14 -0.95 -9.57 3.08
C VAL A 14 -0.67 -10.79 2.19
N ILE A 15 -0.27 -11.92 2.77
CA ILE A 15 -0.03 -13.17 2.03
C ILE A 15 -1.36 -13.88 1.69
N PHE A 16 -2.33 -13.82 2.60
CA PHE A 16 -3.59 -14.57 2.47
C PHE A 16 -4.61 -13.86 1.58
N THR A 17 -4.60 -12.53 1.56
CA THR A 17 -5.49 -11.71 0.71
C THR A 17 -5.41 -12.09 -0.78
N PRO A 18 -4.24 -12.18 -1.43
CA PRO A 18 -4.19 -12.57 -2.84
C PRO A 18 -4.71 -14.00 -3.08
N ALA A 19 -4.51 -14.92 -2.13
CA ALA A 19 -5.09 -16.26 -2.23
C ALA A 19 -6.63 -16.24 -2.11
N LEU A 20 -7.19 -15.42 -1.23
CA LEU A 20 -8.64 -15.24 -1.11
C LEU A 20 -9.26 -14.59 -2.34
N ILE A 21 -8.58 -13.57 -2.89
CA ILE A 21 -8.99 -12.93 -4.15
C ILE A 21 -9.02 -14.00 -5.25
N LEU A 22 -7.96 -14.79 -5.40
CA LEU A 22 -7.90 -15.85 -6.39
C LEU A 22 -9.04 -16.85 -6.29
N VAL A 23 -9.40 -17.28 -5.08
CA VAL A 23 -10.55 -18.18 -4.86
C VAL A 23 -11.85 -17.51 -5.34
N ALA A 24 -12.06 -16.24 -5.02
CA ALA A 24 -13.24 -15.50 -5.48
C ALA A 24 -13.24 -15.31 -7.01
N THR A 25 -12.08 -15.05 -7.62
CA THR A 25 -11.93 -14.91 -9.07
C THR A 25 -12.27 -16.21 -9.77
N LEU A 26 -11.76 -17.35 -9.29
CA LEU A 26 -12.08 -18.68 -9.82
C LEU A 26 -13.57 -19.00 -9.70
N GLU A 27 -14.18 -18.70 -8.56
CA GLU A 27 -15.63 -18.87 -8.36
C GLU A 27 -16.42 -18.02 -9.36
N ALA A 28 -16.04 -16.75 -9.55
CA ALA A 28 -16.69 -15.86 -10.50
C ALA A 28 -16.57 -16.34 -11.95
N LEU A 29 -15.37 -16.73 -12.40
CA LEU A 29 -15.16 -17.26 -13.75
C LEU A 29 -15.91 -18.57 -13.98
N PHE A 30 -15.99 -19.43 -12.95
CA PHE A 30 -16.77 -20.66 -13.01
C PHE A 30 -18.26 -20.37 -13.15
N LEU A 31 -18.80 -19.42 -12.37
CA LEU A 31 -20.20 -19.01 -12.46
C LEU A 31 -20.55 -18.34 -13.79
N LEU A 32 -19.58 -17.64 -14.40
CA LEU A 32 -19.75 -17.01 -15.71
C LEU A 32 -19.65 -18.02 -16.87
N GLY A 33 -19.22 -19.26 -16.60
CA GLY A 33 -19.02 -20.30 -17.60
C GLY A 33 -17.76 -20.12 -18.44
N GLU A 34 -16.86 -19.24 -18.02
CA GLU A 34 -15.59 -18.96 -18.71
C GLU A 34 -14.53 -20.03 -18.43
N ILE A 35 -14.63 -20.72 -17.28
CA ILE A 35 -13.69 -21.80 -16.91
C ILE A 35 -14.41 -23.02 -16.34
N THR A 36 -13.88 -24.20 -16.66
CA THR A 36 -14.11 -25.43 -15.90
C THR A 36 -12.96 -25.63 -14.92
N LEU A 37 -13.26 -25.66 -13.62
CA LEU A 37 -12.24 -25.85 -12.56
C LEU A 37 -11.42 -27.14 -12.72
N THR A 38 -11.93 -28.11 -13.48
CA THR A 38 -11.28 -29.40 -13.75
C THR A 38 -10.26 -29.32 -14.89
N ASP A 39 -10.36 -28.32 -15.75
CA ASP A 39 -9.54 -28.18 -16.95
C ASP A 39 -8.48 -27.06 -16.84
N ILE A 40 -8.49 -26.30 -15.74
CA ILE A 40 -7.51 -25.23 -15.52
C ILE A 40 -6.11 -25.83 -15.36
N SER A 41 -5.20 -25.44 -16.24
CA SER A 41 -3.81 -25.85 -16.17
C SER A 41 -3.08 -25.13 -15.03
N ALA A 42 -1.99 -25.74 -14.54
CA ALA A 42 -1.15 -25.11 -13.52
C ALA A 42 -0.57 -23.77 -14.00
N LEU A 43 -0.34 -23.61 -15.32
CA LEU A 43 0.15 -22.36 -15.90
C LEU A 43 -0.90 -21.25 -15.84
N GLU A 44 -2.14 -21.53 -16.27
CA GLU A 44 -3.26 -20.59 -16.21
C GLU A 44 -3.57 -20.18 -14.77
N PHE A 45 -3.48 -21.11 -13.82
CA PHE A 45 -3.64 -20.81 -12.40
C PHE A 45 -2.57 -19.84 -11.89
N ILE A 46 -1.30 -20.04 -12.29
CA ILE A 46 -0.20 -19.13 -11.93
C ILE A 46 -0.41 -17.75 -12.59
N GLU A 47 -0.82 -17.71 -13.85
CA GLU A 47 -1.12 -16.47 -14.57
C GLU A 47 -2.22 -15.68 -13.86
N LEU A 48 -3.33 -16.34 -13.51
CA LEU A 48 -4.44 -15.72 -12.79
C LEU A 48 -4.00 -15.19 -11.43
N TYR A 49 -3.19 -15.96 -10.69
CA TYR A 49 -2.63 -15.50 -9.42
C TYR A 49 -1.73 -14.26 -9.58
N LEU A 50 -0.89 -14.22 -10.62
CA LEU A 50 -0.04 -13.07 -10.90
C LEU A 50 -0.86 -11.84 -11.31
N LEU A 51 -1.95 -12.02 -12.06
CA LEU A 51 -2.90 -10.95 -12.39
C LEU A 51 -3.57 -10.39 -11.14
N ASP A 52 -4.09 -11.25 -10.26
CA ASP A 52 -4.72 -10.82 -9.00
C ASP A 52 -3.73 -10.10 -8.09
N LEU A 53 -2.48 -10.57 -8.03
CA LEU A 53 -1.41 -9.90 -7.30
C LEU A 53 -1.10 -8.52 -7.89
N ALA A 54 -0.99 -8.42 -9.22
CA ALA A 54 -0.73 -7.16 -9.91
C ALA A 54 -1.88 -6.15 -9.70
N LEU A 55 -3.12 -6.62 -9.78
CA LEU A 55 -4.33 -5.83 -9.48
C LEU A 55 -4.33 -5.33 -8.04
N LEU A 56 -3.99 -6.17 -7.07
CA LEU A 56 -3.89 -5.80 -5.67
C LEU A 56 -2.82 -4.72 -5.46
N VAL A 57 -1.63 -4.90 -6.04
CA VAL A 57 -0.54 -3.90 -5.96
C VAL A 57 -1.00 -2.59 -6.59
N LEU A 58 -1.60 -2.63 -7.77
CA LEU A 58 -2.11 -1.45 -8.47
C LEU A 58 -3.16 -0.73 -7.62
N PHE A 59 -4.08 -1.47 -7.00
CA PHE A 59 -5.10 -0.93 -6.10
C PHE A 59 -4.48 -0.24 -4.89
N VAL A 60 -3.51 -0.87 -4.22
CA VAL A 60 -2.80 -0.28 -3.07
C VAL A 60 -2.06 0.99 -3.47
N VAL A 61 -1.39 0.99 -4.62
CA VAL A 61 -0.70 2.17 -5.16
C VAL A 61 -1.72 3.29 -5.46
N ALA A 62 -2.86 2.97 -6.07
CA ALA A 62 -3.92 3.94 -6.33
C ALA A 62 -4.46 4.55 -5.03
N VAL A 63 -4.77 3.72 -4.03
CA VAL A 63 -5.23 4.19 -2.70
C VAL A 63 -4.17 5.07 -2.04
N TYR A 64 -2.89 4.69 -2.10
CA TYR A 64 -1.80 5.51 -1.58
C TYR A 64 -1.72 6.87 -2.27
N GLN A 65 -1.80 6.91 -3.60
CA GLN A 65 -1.76 8.15 -4.37
C GLN A 65 -2.96 9.05 -4.08
N ILE A 66 -4.17 8.48 -3.98
CA ILE A 66 -5.38 9.21 -3.61
C ILE A 66 -5.24 9.77 -2.19
N THR A 67 -4.77 8.96 -1.24
CA THR A 67 -4.56 9.39 0.14
C THR A 67 -3.55 10.53 0.20
N LYS A 68 -2.43 10.41 -0.52
CA LYS A 68 -1.42 11.47 -0.60
C LYS A 68 -1.99 12.76 -1.18
N TYR A 69 -2.79 12.67 -2.25
CA TYR A 69 -3.46 13.83 -2.84
C TYR A 69 -4.42 14.48 -1.85
N VAL A 70 -5.34 13.71 -1.27
CA VAL A 70 -6.38 14.20 -0.35
C VAL A 70 -5.81 14.77 0.95
N VAL A 71 -4.80 14.11 1.54
CA VAL A 71 -4.15 14.57 2.79
C VAL A 71 -3.15 15.69 2.51
N GLY A 72 -2.44 15.63 1.39
CA GLY A 72 -1.49 16.67 0.97
C GLY A 72 -2.16 18.02 0.75
N GLU A 73 -3.37 18.04 0.17
CA GLU A 73 -4.18 19.27 0.03
C GLU A 73 -4.62 19.86 1.39
N GLN A 74 -4.68 19.04 2.44
CA GLN A 74 -5.17 19.43 3.77
C GLN A 74 -4.06 19.83 4.76
N LEU A 75 -2.78 19.61 4.41
CA LEU A 75 -1.67 20.00 5.24
C LEU A 75 -1.26 21.44 4.89
N PRO A 76 -1.25 22.38 5.86
CA PRO A 76 -0.65 23.69 5.65
C PRO A 76 0.79 23.50 5.17
N ALA A 77 1.26 24.42 4.32
CA ALA A 77 2.60 24.38 3.71
C ALA A 77 3.65 23.88 4.72
N PRO A 78 4.54 22.96 4.33
CA PRO A 78 5.57 22.44 5.22
C PRO A 78 6.24 23.64 5.87
N LEU A 79 6.26 23.67 7.20
CA LEU A 79 6.91 24.72 7.97
C LEU A 79 8.34 24.79 7.45
N THR A 80 8.60 25.81 6.61
CA THR A 80 9.93 26.13 6.09
C THR A 80 10.86 26.09 7.28
N GLU A 81 11.95 25.36 7.11
CA GLU A 81 13.05 25.23 8.06
C GLU A 81 13.14 26.49 8.90
N THR A 82 12.92 26.32 10.21
CA THR A 82 13.04 27.35 11.23
C THR A 82 14.20 28.24 10.86
N GLU A 83 13.86 29.47 10.47
CA GLU A 83 14.79 30.57 10.23
C GLU A 83 15.83 30.49 11.33
N THR A 84 17.08 30.21 10.96
CA THR A 84 18.18 30.25 11.92
C THR A 84 18.25 31.69 12.37
N GLU A 85 17.64 31.95 13.52
CA GLU A 85 17.63 33.22 14.20
C GLU A 85 19.12 33.58 14.41
N GLU A 86 19.63 34.43 13.52
CA GLU A 86 20.93 35.08 13.69
C GLU A 86 20.86 35.85 15.00
N ARG A 87 21.34 35.21 16.06
CA ARG A 87 21.57 35.84 17.35
C ARG A 87 22.52 37.02 17.08
N PRO A 88 22.13 38.27 17.37
CA PRO A 88 23.05 39.38 17.24
C PRO A 88 24.20 39.10 18.21
N VAL A 89 25.41 39.01 17.67
CA VAL A 89 26.61 39.13 18.49
C VAL A 89 26.64 40.59 18.90
N ASP A 90 26.11 40.84 20.10
CA ASP A 90 26.22 42.14 20.73
C ASP A 90 27.71 42.54 20.74
N ASP A 91 27.91 43.71 20.16
CA ASP A 91 29.12 44.50 20.07
C ASP A 91 29.74 44.70 21.46
N GLU A 92 30.70 43.84 21.85
CA GLU A 92 31.70 44.22 22.86
C GLU A 92 32.91 44.84 22.14
N SER A 93 32.74 46.08 21.70
CA SER A 93 33.83 47.04 21.62
C SER A 93 33.78 47.97 22.84
N SER A 94 34.70 47.77 23.79
CA SER A 94 35.16 48.82 24.72
C SER A 94 36.49 48.40 25.35
N ASP A 95 37.54 49.09 24.89
CA ASP A 95 38.85 49.43 25.49
C ASP A 95 39.59 48.44 26.42
#